data_AF-A0A940VHT4-F1
#
_entry.id   AF-A0A940VHT4-F1
#
_cell.length_a   1.000
_cell.length_b   1.000
_cell.length_c   1.000
_cell.angle_alpha   90.00
_cell.angle_beta   90.00
_cell.angle_gamma   90.00
#
_symmetry.space_group_name_H-M   'P 1'
#
loop_
_entity.id
_entity.type
_entity.pdbx_description
1 polymer ?
#
loop_
_entity_poly.entity_id
_entity_poly.type
_entity_poly.pdbx_seq_one_letter_code
_entity_poly.pdbx_strand_id
1 'polypeptide(L)'
;MSRPSDEAYAELIRRVKSIVLLNSCGSILHWDHQTYMPVKGAAHRAEQLALVAGLAHDQFTRPEIGDLLSRAEEGSARKGPGSAAAVNVREIHRAYDRAMRVPPALVEELARTAALAQDVWVEARRASDFGRFRPWLEKLVALKRQEAKAVSAGGLLYDALLDEYEPGETVERLTPVFGALRKSLVDLVGRIAGSPKRPDLSILHRAYPIAAQEAFGKTVVAAFGFDFQAGRLDVTTHPFCSGIGPGDTRLTTRYNPHDFGDGFFSILHEAGHGLYDQG
;
A
#
# COMPACT_ATOMS: atom_id res chain seq x y z
N MET A 1 -30.24 19.88 21.76
CA MET A 1 -29.17 19.02 22.31
C MET A 1 -28.87 17.94 21.29
N SER A 2 -27.60 17.68 21.01
CA SER A 2 -27.20 16.56 20.12
C SER A 2 -27.60 15.24 20.78
N ARG A 3 -27.94 14.21 20.00
CA ARG A 3 -28.25 12.90 20.57
C ARG A 3 -26.95 12.22 21.04
N PRO A 4 -26.97 11.42 22.13
CA PRO A 4 -25.78 10.73 22.62
C PRO A 4 -25.07 9.84 21.58
N SER A 5 -25.80 9.34 20.58
CA SER A 5 -25.24 8.55 19.46
C SER A 5 -24.50 9.42 18.43
N ASP A 6 -24.97 10.64 18.19
CA ASP A 6 -24.31 11.58 17.26
C ASP A 6 -23.02 12.14 17.89
N GLU A 7 -23.01 12.36 19.21
CA GLU A 7 -21.79 12.72 19.96
C GLU A 7 -20.77 11.58 19.97
N ALA A 8 -21.20 10.32 20.16
CA ALA A 8 -20.32 9.16 20.08
C ALA A 8 -19.68 9.01 18.70
N TYR A 9 -20.47 9.17 17.62
CA TYR A 9 -19.96 9.15 16.26
C TYR A 9 -18.94 10.28 16.01
N ALA A 10 -19.23 11.51 16.45
CA ALA A 10 -18.31 12.62 16.28
C ALA A 10 -16.97 12.38 16.99
N GLU A 11 -17.01 11.85 18.21
CA GLU A 11 -15.81 11.51 18.97
C GLU A 11 -15.04 10.33 18.36
N LEU A 12 -15.72 9.29 17.87
CA LEU A 12 -15.12 8.18 17.14
C LEU A 12 -14.34 8.70 15.93
N ILE A 13 -14.98 9.51 15.08
CA ILE A 13 -14.35 10.08 13.88
C ILE A 13 -13.16 10.96 14.25
N ARG A 14 -13.26 11.76 15.31
CA ARG A 14 -12.15 12.59 15.79
C ARG A 14 -10.94 11.73 16.16
N ARG A 15 -11.14 10.65 16.91
CA ARG A 15 -10.06 9.73 17.33
C ARG A 15 -9.45 8.98 16.15
N VAL A 16 -10.29 8.41 15.28
CA VAL A 16 -9.82 7.69 14.09
C VAL A 16 -9.02 8.61 13.17
N LYS A 17 -9.45 9.87 12.97
CA LYS A 17 -8.67 10.86 12.23
C LYS A 17 -7.29 11.12 12.85
N SER A 18 -7.18 11.21 14.17
CA SER A 18 -5.88 11.36 14.84
C SER A 18 -4.98 10.14 14.63
N ILE A 19 -5.53 8.93 14.64
CA ILE A 19 -4.79 7.69 14.40
C ILE A 19 -4.32 7.62 12.94
N VAL A 20 -5.19 7.95 11.98
CA VAL A 20 -4.84 8.03 10.55
C VAL A 20 -3.75 9.08 10.31
N LEU A 21 -3.80 10.21 11.01
CA LEU A 21 -2.75 11.24 10.95
C LEU A 21 -1.40 10.73 11.51
N LEU A 22 -1.42 9.90 12.56
CA LEU A 22 -0.20 9.26 13.05
C LEU A 22 0.34 8.25 12.03
N ASN A 23 -0.52 7.47 11.38
CA ASN A 23 -0.13 6.57 10.31
C ASN A 23 0.48 7.32 9.12
N SER A 24 -0.03 8.50 8.78
CA SER A 24 0.56 9.30 7.69
C SER A 24 1.96 9.84 8.02
N CYS A 25 2.29 10.07 9.30
CA CYS A 25 3.67 10.30 9.70
C CYS A 25 4.56 9.09 9.35
N GLY A 26 4.03 7.87 9.55
CA GLY A 26 4.66 6.63 9.10
C GLY A 26 4.86 6.59 7.58
N SER A 27 3.88 7.03 6.80
CA SER A 27 3.98 7.11 5.34
C SER A 27 5.11 8.03 4.88
N ILE A 28 5.32 9.18 5.55
CA ILE A 28 6.48 10.06 5.26
C ILE A 28 7.80 9.39 5.60
N LEU A 29 7.89 8.72 6.76
CA LEU A 29 9.09 7.98 7.15
C LEU A 29 9.43 6.89 6.12
N HIS A 30 8.41 6.19 5.61
CA HIS A 30 8.56 5.19 4.58
C HIS A 30 8.97 5.79 3.23
N TRP A 31 8.35 6.90 2.81
CA TRP A 31 8.75 7.58 1.59
C TRP A 31 10.21 8.05 1.65
N ASP A 32 10.63 8.67 2.75
CA ASP A 32 12.02 9.12 2.94
C ASP A 32 12.99 7.94 2.95
N HIS A 33 12.59 6.80 3.55
CA HIS A 33 13.38 5.56 3.59
C HIS A 33 13.76 5.11 2.18
N GLN A 34 12.82 5.23 1.23
CA GLN A 34 13.02 4.77 -0.14
C GLN A 34 13.60 5.83 -1.10
N THR A 35 13.84 7.06 -0.65
CA THR A 35 14.22 8.18 -1.53
C THR A 35 15.47 8.93 -1.04
N TYR A 36 15.44 9.49 0.16
CA TYR A 36 16.45 10.44 0.64
C TYR A 36 17.25 9.98 1.86
N MET A 37 16.79 8.93 2.55
CA MET A 37 17.42 8.46 3.78
C MET A 37 18.89 8.07 3.56
N PRO A 38 19.83 8.58 4.38
CA PRO A 38 21.21 8.11 4.35
C PRO A 38 21.33 6.61 4.66
N VAL A 39 22.23 5.91 3.98
CA VAL A 39 22.41 4.45 4.10
C VAL A 39 22.61 3.98 5.56
N LYS A 40 23.31 4.76 6.39
CA LYS A 40 23.54 4.42 7.81
C LYS A 40 22.33 4.65 8.72
N GLY A 41 21.23 5.20 8.20
CA GLY A 41 20.00 5.50 8.94
C GLY A 41 19.04 4.30 9.09
N ALA A 42 19.25 3.23 8.34
CA ALA A 42 18.39 2.04 8.24
C ALA A 42 17.88 1.52 9.61
N ALA A 43 18.79 1.25 10.54
CA ALA A 43 18.44 0.69 11.84
C ALA A 43 17.53 1.61 12.66
N HIS A 44 17.81 2.92 12.67
CA HIS A 44 16.98 3.87 13.41
C HIS A 44 15.63 4.09 12.71
N ARG A 45 15.60 4.12 11.38
CA ARG A 45 14.35 4.23 10.61
C ARG A 45 13.41 3.05 10.88
N ALA A 46 13.97 1.84 10.99
CA ALA A 46 13.18 0.66 11.34
C ALA A 46 12.52 0.79 12.72
N GLU A 47 13.22 1.34 13.73
CA GLU A 47 12.63 1.61 15.05
C GLU A 47 11.58 2.72 15.01
N GLN A 48 11.78 3.78 14.22
CA GLN A 48 10.77 4.83 14.05
C GLN A 48 9.47 4.28 13.45
N LEU A 49 9.57 3.46 12.40
CA LEU A 49 8.41 2.83 11.76
C LEU A 49 7.72 1.84 12.70
N ALA A 50 8.48 1.03 13.45
CA ALA A 50 7.93 0.11 14.44
C ALA A 50 7.19 0.85 15.56
N LEU A 51 7.78 1.91 16.11
CA LEU A 51 7.17 2.73 17.15
C LEU A 51 5.87 3.37 16.68
N VAL A 52 5.87 3.99 15.49
CA VAL A 52 4.66 4.64 14.95
C VAL A 52 3.56 3.62 14.72
N ALA A 53 3.87 2.45 14.15
CA ALA A 53 2.91 1.36 13.95
C ALA A 53 2.34 0.86 15.28
N GLY A 54 3.18 0.64 16.30
CA GLY A 54 2.76 0.23 17.63
C GLY A 54 1.86 1.25 18.32
N LEU A 55 2.21 2.55 18.25
CA LEU A 55 1.41 3.63 18.84
C LEU A 55 0.05 3.81 18.15
N ALA A 56 -0.01 3.67 16.83
CA ALA A 56 -1.26 3.73 16.08
C ALA A 56 -2.15 2.53 16.41
N HIS A 57 -1.57 1.32 16.46
CA HIS A 57 -2.27 0.10 16.85
C HIS A 57 -2.84 0.20 18.27
N ASP A 58 -2.00 0.55 19.26
CA ASP A 58 -2.42 0.72 20.66
C ASP A 58 -3.63 1.66 20.78
N GLN A 59 -3.56 2.83 20.14
CA GLN A 59 -4.64 3.81 20.17
C GLN A 59 -5.93 3.31 19.50
N PHE A 60 -5.80 2.53 18.43
CA PHE A 60 -6.95 2.01 17.70
C PHE A 60 -7.61 0.83 18.41
N THR A 61 -6.84 0.00 19.11
CA THR A 61 -7.35 -1.18 19.83
C THR A 61 -7.78 -0.91 21.27
N ARG A 62 -7.93 0.37 21.67
CA ARG A 62 -8.39 0.66 23.04
C ARG A 62 -9.88 0.35 23.20
N PRO A 63 -10.32 -0.16 24.38
CA PRO A 63 -11.73 -0.49 24.62
C PRO A 63 -12.70 0.67 24.35
N GLU A 64 -12.27 1.91 24.55
CA GLU A 64 -13.14 3.08 24.31
C GLU A 64 -13.51 3.24 22.83
N ILE A 65 -12.70 2.74 21.89
CA ILE A 65 -13.05 2.73 20.46
C ILE A 65 -14.22 1.77 20.21
N GLY A 66 -14.19 0.59 20.82
CA GLY A 66 -15.29 -0.37 20.78
C GLY A 66 -16.59 0.19 21.37
N ASP A 67 -16.51 0.83 22.54
CA ASP A 67 -17.68 1.46 23.17
C ASP A 67 -18.29 2.58 22.30
N LEU A 68 -17.43 3.38 21.66
CA LEU A 68 -17.87 4.43 20.74
C LEU A 68 -18.50 3.84 19.48
N LEU A 69 -17.95 2.74 18.94
CA LEU A 69 -18.50 2.03 17.79
C LEU A 69 -19.92 1.53 18.09
N SER A 70 -20.12 0.77 19.16
CA SER A 70 -21.45 0.24 19.52
C SER A 70 -22.50 1.34 19.69
N ARG A 71 -22.12 2.48 20.30
CA ARG A 71 -23.03 3.64 20.46
C ARG A 71 -23.29 4.37 19.14
N ALA A 72 -22.28 4.43 18.26
CA ALA A 72 -22.41 5.07 16.95
C ALA A 72 -23.27 4.26 15.99
N GLU A 73 -23.28 2.93 16.09
CA GLU A 73 -24.12 2.01 15.30
C GLU A 73 -25.61 2.31 15.46
N GLU A 74 -26.08 2.50 16.69
CA GLU A 74 -27.48 2.87 16.96
C GLU A 74 -27.89 4.16 16.23
N GLY A 75 -26.96 5.12 16.14
CA GLY A 75 -27.14 6.39 15.47
C GLY A 75 -27.10 6.31 13.95
N SER A 76 -26.15 5.56 13.42
CA SER A 76 -25.87 5.47 11.99
C SER A 76 -26.88 4.59 11.26
N ALA A 77 -27.39 3.52 11.89
CA ALA A 77 -28.41 2.64 11.33
C ALA A 77 -29.69 3.42 10.92
N ARG A 78 -30.02 4.49 11.65
CA ARG A 78 -31.17 5.37 11.37
C ARG A 78 -30.99 6.26 10.14
N LYS A 79 -29.76 6.46 9.65
CA LYS A 79 -29.43 7.33 8.52
C LYS A 79 -29.42 6.57 7.18
N GLY A 80 -29.65 5.26 7.22
CA GLY A 80 -29.63 4.37 6.05
C GLY A 80 -28.23 3.82 5.74
N PRO A 81 -28.15 2.61 5.15
CA PRO A 81 -26.91 1.85 5.01
C PRO A 81 -25.87 2.47 4.06
N GLY A 82 -26.30 3.33 3.14
CA GLY A 82 -25.43 4.05 2.20
C GLY A 82 -24.97 5.42 2.69
N SER A 83 -25.39 5.86 3.88
CA SER A 83 -24.93 7.14 4.43
C SER A 83 -23.45 7.06 4.82
N ALA A 84 -22.72 8.17 4.69
CA ALA A 84 -21.31 8.23 5.09
C ALA A 84 -21.09 7.78 6.54
N ALA A 85 -22.01 8.11 7.46
CA ALA A 85 -21.93 7.67 8.85
C ALA A 85 -22.07 6.14 8.99
N ALA A 86 -23.00 5.51 8.27
CA ALA A 86 -23.18 4.07 8.31
C ALA A 86 -21.98 3.33 7.69
N VAL A 87 -21.45 3.83 6.58
CA VAL A 87 -20.25 3.28 5.93
C VAL A 87 -19.04 3.42 6.85
N ASN A 88 -18.79 4.60 7.41
CA ASN A 88 -17.67 4.82 8.34
C ASN A 88 -17.73 3.86 9.51
N VAL A 89 -18.87 3.76 10.20
CA VAL A 89 -19.00 2.86 11.35
C VAL A 89 -18.77 1.40 10.95
N ARG A 90 -19.34 0.93 9.83
CA ARG A 90 -19.17 -0.44 9.36
C ARG A 90 -17.70 -0.78 9.06
N GLU A 91 -17.02 0.08 8.29
CA GLU A 91 -15.63 -0.19 7.90
C GLU A 91 -14.66 -0.03 9.08
N ILE A 92 -14.88 0.96 9.96
CA ILE A 92 -14.08 1.10 11.20
C ILE A 92 -14.30 -0.10 12.12
N HIS A 93 -15.52 -0.59 12.27
CA HIS A 93 -15.81 -1.78 13.08
C HIS A 93 -15.08 -3.01 12.54
N ARG A 94 -15.14 -3.25 11.23
CA ARG A 94 -14.41 -4.35 10.58
C ARG A 94 -12.90 -4.24 10.82
N ALA A 95 -12.32 -3.06 10.64
CA ALA A 95 -10.90 -2.81 10.89
C ALA A 95 -10.54 -3.02 12.37
N TYR A 96 -11.37 -2.53 13.29
CA TYR A 96 -11.18 -2.68 14.73
C TYR A 96 -11.19 -4.15 15.16
N ASP A 97 -12.18 -4.92 14.71
CA ASP A 97 -12.28 -6.36 15.01
C ASP A 97 -11.06 -7.15 14.54
N ARG A 98 -10.53 -6.80 13.35
CA ARG A 98 -9.29 -7.40 12.83
C ARG A 98 -8.09 -6.99 13.68
N ALA A 99 -7.92 -5.69 13.96
CA ALA A 99 -6.80 -5.16 14.73
C ALA A 99 -6.75 -5.72 16.16
N MET A 100 -7.90 -5.84 16.84
CA MET A 100 -8.00 -6.40 18.19
C MET A 100 -7.47 -7.82 18.32
N ARG A 101 -7.45 -8.59 17.23
CA ARG A 101 -6.91 -9.96 17.22
C ARG A 101 -5.40 -10.02 17.10
N VAL A 102 -4.76 -8.96 16.61
CA VAL A 102 -3.31 -8.92 16.35
C VAL A 102 -2.58 -8.42 17.60
N PRO A 103 -1.65 -9.21 18.18
CA PRO A 103 -0.86 -8.77 19.31
C PRO A 103 0.00 -7.54 18.97
N PRO A 104 0.10 -6.52 19.85
CA PRO A 104 0.91 -5.32 19.58
C PRO A 104 2.37 -5.63 19.24
N ALA A 105 2.98 -6.60 19.93
CA ALA A 105 4.35 -7.02 19.66
C ALA A 105 4.54 -7.59 18.24
N LEU A 106 3.51 -8.21 17.66
CA LEU A 106 3.54 -8.71 16.29
C LEU A 106 3.50 -7.56 15.27
N VAL A 107 2.72 -6.51 15.54
CA VAL A 107 2.65 -5.30 14.70
C VAL A 107 4.00 -4.61 14.62
N GLU A 108 4.61 -4.34 15.78
CA GLU A 108 5.93 -3.69 15.85
C GLU A 108 7.01 -4.54 15.16
N GLU A 109 7.01 -5.86 15.39
CA GLU A 109 8.02 -6.75 14.82
C GLU A 109 7.87 -6.91 13.30
N LEU A 110 6.64 -6.92 12.78
CA LEU A 110 6.37 -6.87 11.33
C LEU A 110 6.92 -5.58 10.73
N ALA A 111 6.58 -4.42 11.31
CA ALA A 111 7.04 -3.12 10.82
C ALA A 111 8.57 -3.00 10.83
N ARG A 112 9.21 -3.36 11.95
CA ARG A 112 10.69 -3.38 12.09
C ARG A 112 11.32 -4.30 11.06
N THR A 113 10.83 -5.54 10.97
CA THR A 113 11.41 -6.55 10.09
C THR A 113 11.24 -6.16 8.62
N ALA A 114 10.09 -5.61 8.23
CA ALA A 114 9.85 -5.16 6.86
C ALA A 114 10.81 -4.03 6.46
N ALA A 115 11.02 -3.04 7.33
CA ALA A 115 11.95 -1.96 7.08
C ALA A 115 13.39 -2.46 6.90
N LEU A 116 13.89 -3.30 7.83
CA LEU A 116 15.25 -3.85 7.72
C LEU A 116 15.40 -4.77 6.50
N ALA A 117 14.38 -5.58 6.21
CA ALA A 117 14.38 -6.48 5.07
C ALA A 117 14.42 -5.71 3.73
N GLN A 118 13.77 -4.54 3.65
CA GLN A 118 13.78 -3.69 2.46
C GLN A 118 15.21 -3.27 2.09
N ASP A 119 16.01 -2.82 3.06
CA ASP A 119 17.40 -2.41 2.80
C ASP A 119 18.25 -3.58 2.30
N VAL A 120 18.11 -4.75 2.94
CA VAL A 120 18.80 -5.97 2.51
C VAL A 120 18.34 -6.41 1.13
N TRP A 121 17.05 -6.28 0.83
CA TRP A 121 16.47 -6.61 -0.48
C TRP A 121 17.03 -5.72 -1.58
N VAL A 122 17.14 -4.40 -1.36
CA VAL A 122 17.70 -3.47 -2.35
C VAL A 122 19.12 -3.90 -2.76
N GLU A 123 19.96 -4.22 -1.77
CA GLU A 123 21.33 -4.67 -2.04
C GLU A 123 21.39 -6.08 -2.65
N ALA A 124 20.60 -7.01 -2.12
CA ALA A 124 20.50 -8.38 -2.63
C ALA A 124 20.02 -8.43 -4.09
N ARG A 125 19.00 -7.65 -4.43
CA ARG A 125 18.48 -7.51 -5.80
C ARG A 125 19.55 -6.98 -6.74
N ARG A 126 20.28 -5.93 -6.33
CA ARG A 126 21.37 -5.36 -7.14
C ARG A 126 22.50 -6.37 -7.38
N ALA A 127 22.78 -7.21 -6.40
CA ALA A 127 23.82 -8.25 -6.49
C ALA A 127 23.30 -9.59 -7.07
N SER A 128 22.01 -9.71 -7.38
CA SER A 128 21.36 -11.00 -7.71
C SER A 128 21.61 -12.10 -6.66
N ASP A 129 21.67 -11.72 -5.38
CA ASP A 129 22.02 -12.60 -4.25
C ASP A 129 20.78 -12.96 -3.43
N PHE A 130 20.09 -14.02 -3.83
CA PHE A 130 18.94 -14.54 -3.05
C PHE A 130 19.36 -15.07 -1.67
N GLY A 131 20.57 -15.62 -1.53
CA GLY A 131 21.04 -16.20 -0.27
C GLY A 131 21.07 -15.17 0.85
N ARG A 132 21.46 -13.93 0.51
CA ARG A 132 21.44 -12.78 1.44
C ARG A 132 20.04 -12.38 1.89
N PHE A 133 19.04 -12.43 1.01
CA PHE A 133 17.66 -12.03 1.34
C PHE A 133 16.83 -13.15 1.98
N ARG A 134 17.14 -14.42 1.67
CA ARG A 134 16.41 -15.60 2.15
C ARG A 134 16.05 -15.59 3.64
N PRO A 135 16.98 -15.34 4.60
CA PRO A 135 16.62 -15.37 6.02
C PRO A 135 15.57 -14.31 6.41
N TRP A 136 15.59 -13.16 5.74
CA TRP A 136 14.60 -12.10 5.94
C TRP A 136 13.24 -12.50 5.38
N LEU A 137 13.22 -13.11 4.20
CA LEU A 137 11.99 -13.62 3.60
C LEU A 137 11.35 -14.72 4.47
N GLU A 138 12.15 -15.67 4.98
CA GLU A 138 11.67 -16.73 5.88
C GLU A 138 11.05 -16.14 7.16
N LYS A 139 11.70 -15.13 7.76
CA LYS A 139 11.17 -14.41 8.93
C LYS A 139 9.87 -13.67 8.61
N LEU A 140 9.81 -12.92 7.51
CA LEU A 140 8.60 -12.20 7.08
C LEU A 140 7.42 -13.15 6.84
N VAL A 141 7.65 -14.27 6.15
CA VAL A 141 6.61 -15.29 5.91
C VAL A 141 6.14 -15.90 7.23
N ALA A 142 7.05 -16.16 8.19
CA ALA A 142 6.68 -16.66 9.50
C ALA A 142 5.79 -15.65 10.27
N LEU A 143 6.13 -14.36 10.25
CA LEU A 143 5.34 -13.30 10.90
C LEU A 143 3.98 -13.12 10.22
N LYS A 144 3.90 -13.07 8.88
CA LYS A 144 2.62 -13.01 8.15
C LYS A 144 1.74 -14.23 8.40
N ARG A 145 2.31 -15.41 8.64
CA ARG A 145 1.54 -16.60 9.06
C ARG A 145 0.99 -16.47 10.47
N GLN A 146 1.71 -15.80 11.39
CA GLN A 146 1.19 -15.51 12.73
C GLN A 146 0.03 -14.53 12.65
N GLU A 147 0.18 -13.46 11.87
CA GLU A 147 -0.88 -12.48 11.63
C GLU A 147 -2.11 -13.13 10.98
N ALA A 148 -1.92 -13.93 9.94
CA ALA A 148 -3.01 -14.68 9.29
C ALA A 148 -3.80 -15.54 10.28
N LYS A 149 -3.11 -16.23 11.19
CA LYS A 149 -3.74 -17.03 12.26
C LYS A 149 -4.49 -16.16 13.26
N ALA A 150 -3.96 -14.98 13.56
CA ALA A 150 -4.59 -14.04 14.48
C ALA A 150 -5.90 -13.49 13.88
N VAL A 151 -5.89 -13.05 12.61
CA VAL A 151 -7.06 -12.40 12.01
C VAL A 151 -8.09 -13.37 11.43
N SER A 152 -7.71 -14.62 11.15
CA SER A 152 -8.59 -15.62 10.54
C SER A 152 -9.81 -15.95 11.43
N ALA A 153 -10.99 -15.97 10.80
CA ALA A 153 -12.23 -16.43 11.42
C ALA A 153 -12.50 -17.93 11.16
N GLY A 154 -11.46 -18.70 10.81
CA GLY A 154 -11.56 -20.07 10.28
C GLY A 154 -11.27 -20.13 8.78
N GLY A 155 -11.23 -21.34 8.21
CA GLY A 155 -10.96 -21.54 6.78
C GLY A 155 -9.48 -21.45 6.39
N LEU A 156 -9.20 -21.06 5.15
CA LEU A 156 -7.84 -20.93 4.63
C LEU A 156 -7.17 -19.66 5.18
N LEU A 157 -5.98 -19.81 5.77
CA LEU A 157 -5.22 -18.67 6.30
C LEU A 157 -4.88 -17.62 5.23
N TYR A 158 -4.76 -18.03 3.97
CA TYR A 158 -4.47 -17.10 2.88
C TYR A 158 -5.67 -16.19 2.59
N ASP A 159 -6.91 -16.66 2.74
CA ASP A 159 -8.10 -15.81 2.58
C ASP A 159 -8.12 -14.69 3.61
N ALA A 160 -7.65 -14.95 4.83
CA ALA A 160 -7.57 -13.93 5.88
C ALA A 160 -6.56 -12.81 5.55
N LEU A 161 -5.48 -13.14 4.83
CA LEU A 161 -4.51 -12.16 4.31
C LEU A 161 -5.04 -11.46 3.06
N LEU A 162 -5.75 -12.18 2.20
CA LEU A 162 -6.36 -11.63 0.98
C LEU A 162 -7.42 -10.58 1.29
N ASP A 163 -8.27 -10.84 2.29
CA ASP A 163 -9.36 -9.95 2.74
C ASP A 163 -8.86 -8.57 3.19
N GLU A 164 -7.58 -8.46 3.58
CA GLU A 164 -6.95 -7.17 3.90
C GLU A 164 -6.84 -6.27 2.66
N TYR A 165 -6.56 -6.85 1.50
CA TYR A 165 -6.31 -6.14 0.25
C TYR A 165 -7.56 -6.06 -0.64
N GLU A 166 -8.38 -7.11 -0.64
CA GLU A 166 -9.62 -7.19 -1.42
C GLU A 166 -10.75 -7.74 -0.51
N PRO A 167 -11.52 -6.85 0.16
CA PRO A 167 -12.55 -7.24 1.12
C PRO A 167 -13.56 -8.26 0.58
N GLY A 168 -13.66 -9.41 1.27
CA GLY A 168 -14.60 -10.49 0.93
C GLY A 168 -14.15 -11.40 -0.22
N GLU A 169 -12.96 -11.20 -0.77
CA GLU A 169 -12.40 -12.08 -1.80
C GLU A 169 -11.81 -13.37 -1.19
N THR A 170 -11.86 -14.47 -1.94
CA THR A 170 -11.35 -15.77 -1.49
C THR A 170 -10.61 -16.51 -2.60
N VAL A 171 -9.75 -17.46 -2.22
CA VAL A 171 -9.09 -18.37 -3.17
C VAL A 171 -10.12 -19.12 -4.02
N GLU A 172 -11.25 -19.52 -3.43
CA GLU A 172 -12.33 -20.23 -4.14
C GLU A 172 -12.88 -19.39 -5.30
N ARG A 173 -13.10 -18.09 -5.06
CA ARG A 173 -13.63 -17.15 -6.06
C ARG A 173 -12.57 -16.70 -7.07
N LEU A 174 -11.30 -16.55 -6.64
CA LEU A 174 -10.19 -16.18 -7.52
C LEU A 174 -9.75 -17.30 -8.46
N THR A 175 -9.77 -18.55 -8.01
CA THR A 175 -9.30 -19.71 -8.79
C THR A 175 -9.93 -19.80 -10.19
N PRO A 176 -11.27 -19.72 -10.36
CA PRO A 176 -11.89 -19.75 -11.69
C PRO A 176 -11.54 -18.51 -12.54
N VAL A 177 -11.37 -17.34 -11.95
CA VAL A 177 -10.95 -16.11 -12.65
C VAL A 177 -9.55 -16.31 -13.26
N PHE A 178 -8.59 -16.77 -12.46
CA PHE A 178 -7.24 -17.09 -12.96
C PHE A 178 -7.24 -18.22 -13.98
N GLY A 179 -8.11 -19.23 -13.81
CA GLY A 179 -8.28 -20.31 -14.78
C GLY A 179 -8.73 -19.79 -16.16
N ALA A 180 -9.74 -18.93 -16.18
CA ALA A 180 -10.26 -18.32 -17.41
C ALA A 180 -9.22 -17.40 -18.08
N LEU A 181 -8.57 -16.54 -17.30
CA LEU A 181 -7.52 -15.65 -17.79
C LEU A 181 -6.34 -16.43 -18.37
N ARG A 182 -5.85 -17.47 -17.65
CA ARG A 182 -4.74 -18.32 -18.11
C ARG A 182 -5.05 -18.93 -19.47
N LYS A 183 -6.25 -19.51 -19.65
CA LYS A 183 -6.63 -20.15 -20.91
C LYS A 183 -6.54 -19.17 -22.09
N SER A 184 -7.13 -17.98 -21.95
CA SER A 184 -7.15 -16.98 -23.02
C SER A 184 -5.78 -16.33 -23.27
N LEU A 185 -5.03 -16.01 -22.20
CA LEU A 185 -3.74 -15.34 -22.31
C LEU A 185 -2.65 -16.26 -22.88
N VAL A 186 -2.63 -17.55 -22.51
CA VAL A 186 -1.67 -18.51 -23.06
C VAL A 186 -1.87 -18.67 -24.57
N ASP A 187 -3.11 -18.79 -25.04
CA ASP A 187 -3.42 -18.85 -26.46
C ASP A 187 -3.01 -17.56 -27.20
N LEU A 188 -3.36 -16.39 -26.63
CA LEU A 188 -2.98 -15.10 -27.22
C LEU A 188 -1.45 -14.92 -27.32
N VAL A 189 -0.72 -15.22 -26.23
CA VAL A 189 0.75 -15.15 -26.21
C VAL A 189 1.34 -16.14 -27.21
N GLY A 190 0.78 -17.34 -27.33
CA GLY A 190 1.18 -18.32 -28.34
C GLY A 190 1.03 -17.79 -29.76
N ARG A 191 -0.10 -17.16 -30.08
CA ARG A 191 -0.35 -16.52 -31.39
C ARG A 191 0.61 -15.35 -31.67
N ILE A 192 0.90 -14.52 -30.67
CA ILE A 192 1.85 -13.41 -30.81
C ILE A 192 3.27 -13.94 -31.04
N ALA A 193 3.71 -14.93 -30.26
CA ALA A 193 5.02 -15.55 -30.40
C ALA A 193 5.20 -16.24 -31.76
N GLY A 194 4.16 -16.93 -32.26
CA GLY A 194 4.16 -17.59 -33.57
C GLY A 194 3.99 -16.65 -34.77
N SER A 195 3.58 -15.40 -34.56
CA SER A 195 3.42 -14.41 -35.64
C SER A 195 4.76 -14.09 -36.32
N PRO A 196 4.82 -13.88 -37.64
CA PRO A 196 6.03 -13.36 -38.29
C PRO A 196 6.25 -11.85 -38.05
N LYS A 197 5.22 -11.13 -37.56
CA LYS A 197 5.33 -9.69 -37.29
C LYS A 197 6.12 -9.46 -36.00
N ARG A 198 7.15 -8.62 -36.08
CA ARG A 198 7.97 -8.19 -34.93
C ARG A 198 8.05 -6.67 -34.91
N PRO A 199 7.68 -6.01 -33.81
CA PRO A 199 7.93 -4.57 -33.67
C PRO A 199 9.43 -4.31 -33.56
N ASP A 200 9.88 -3.16 -34.06
CA ASP A 200 11.26 -2.71 -33.85
C ASP A 200 11.41 -2.13 -32.44
N LEU A 201 11.90 -2.95 -31.52
CA LEU A 201 12.17 -2.53 -30.14
C LEU A 201 13.43 -1.66 -30.02
N SER A 202 14.25 -1.54 -31.07
CA SER A 202 15.47 -0.74 -31.03
C SER A 202 15.18 0.72 -30.73
N ILE A 203 14.00 1.21 -31.11
CA ILE A 203 13.53 2.57 -30.80
C ILE A 203 13.51 2.78 -29.29
N LEU A 204 12.97 1.84 -28.50
CA LEU A 204 12.86 1.98 -27.04
C LEU A 204 14.22 1.91 -26.32
N HIS A 205 15.24 1.35 -26.96
CA HIS A 205 16.55 1.09 -26.35
C HIS A 205 17.68 2.02 -26.85
N ARG A 206 17.33 3.15 -27.48
CA ARG A 206 18.31 4.20 -27.84
C ARG A 206 18.78 4.96 -26.59
N ALA A 207 19.70 5.90 -26.78
CA ALA A 207 20.10 6.80 -25.72
C ALA A 207 19.00 7.85 -25.46
N TYR A 208 18.43 7.82 -24.26
CA TYR A 208 17.42 8.75 -23.78
C TYR A 208 17.95 9.46 -22.52
N PRO A 209 18.42 10.72 -22.63
CA PRO A 209 18.93 11.46 -21.48
C PRO A 209 17.89 11.54 -20.35
N ILE A 210 18.31 11.21 -19.11
CA ILE A 210 17.41 11.13 -17.95
C ILE A 210 16.64 12.43 -17.74
N ALA A 211 17.31 13.59 -17.86
CA ALA A 211 16.65 14.89 -17.71
C ALA A 211 15.51 15.12 -18.73
N ALA A 212 15.66 14.59 -19.96
CA ALA A 212 14.61 14.65 -20.97
C ALA A 212 13.47 13.67 -20.67
N GLN A 213 13.77 12.48 -20.15
CA GLN A 213 12.76 11.53 -19.69
C GLN A 213 11.91 12.12 -18.56
N GLU A 214 12.56 12.74 -17.56
CA GLU A 214 11.89 13.38 -16.43
C GLU A 214 10.99 14.54 -16.87
N ALA A 215 11.51 15.45 -17.70
CA ALA A 215 10.73 16.58 -18.20
C ALA A 215 9.51 16.10 -19.01
N PHE A 216 9.69 15.09 -19.87
CA PHE A 216 8.60 14.53 -20.65
C PHE A 216 7.56 13.81 -19.78
N GLY A 217 8.00 12.96 -18.85
CA GLY A 217 7.11 12.27 -17.91
C GLY A 217 6.26 13.23 -17.08
N LYS A 218 6.87 14.28 -16.51
CA LYS A 218 6.15 15.34 -15.77
C LYS A 218 5.14 16.06 -16.66
N THR A 219 5.49 16.35 -17.91
CA THR A 219 4.57 16.99 -18.87
C THR A 219 3.35 16.12 -19.14
N VAL A 220 3.54 14.81 -19.38
CA VAL A 220 2.42 13.89 -19.66
C VAL A 220 1.54 13.70 -18.43
N VAL A 221 2.12 13.54 -17.26
CA VAL A 221 1.38 13.36 -16.00
C VAL A 221 0.59 14.60 -15.62
N ALA A 222 1.15 15.81 -15.82
CA ALA A 222 0.39 17.05 -15.68
C ALA A 222 -0.80 17.11 -16.65
N ALA A 223 -0.62 16.65 -17.90
CA ALA A 223 -1.69 16.61 -18.89
C ALA A 223 -2.80 15.59 -18.55
N PHE A 224 -2.49 14.53 -17.79
CA PHE A 224 -3.51 13.62 -17.26
C PHE A 224 -4.33 14.25 -16.11
N GLY A 225 -3.85 15.36 -15.54
CA GLY A 225 -4.52 16.09 -14.47
C GLY A 225 -3.88 15.95 -13.10
N PHE A 226 -2.69 15.35 -12.99
CA PHE A 226 -2.00 15.25 -11.70
C PHE A 226 -1.52 16.63 -11.24
N ASP A 227 -1.92 17.02 -10.04
CA ASP A 227 -1.57 18.31 -9.46
C ASP A 227 -0.21 18.26 -8.77
N PHE A 228 0.80 18.86 -9.40
CA PHE A 228 2.14 19.00 -8.85
C PHE A 228 2.25 20.08 -7.74
N GLN A 229 1.20 20.86 -7.46
CA GLN A 229 1.13 21.68 -6.24
C GLN A 229 0.73 20.83 -5.02
N ALA A 230 0.06 19.71 -5.26
CA ALA A 230 -0.36 18.73 -4.26
C ALA A 230 0.44 17.42 -4.33
N GLY A 231 1.62 17.44 -4.96
CA GLY A 231 2.40 16.23 -5.17
C GLY A 231 3.77 16.45 -5.80
N ARG A 232 4.53 15.37 -5.95
CA ARG A 232 5.89 15.39 -6.55
C ARG A 232 6.27 14.05 -7.17
N LEU A 233 7.30 14.07 -8.01
CA LEU A 233 7.89 12.88 -8.64
C LEU A 233 9.38 12.80 -8.31
N ASP A 234 9.80 11.65 -7.75
CA ASP A 234 11.17 11.40 -7.31
C ASP A 234 11.73 10.06 -7.81
N VAL A 235 13.01 9.79 -7.56
CA VAL A 235 13.67 8.56 -7.98
C VAL A 235 13.81 7.59 -6.82
N THR A 236 13.53 6.31 -7.08
CA THR A 236 13.67 5.20 -6.14
C THR A 236 14.22 3.94 -6.85
N THR A 237 14.51 2.89 -6.09
CA THR A 237 14.89 1.57 -6.64
C THR A 237 13.70 0.82 -7.26
N HIS A 238 12.53 0.91 -6.64
CA HIS A 238 11.28 0.30 -7.10
C HIS A 238 10.15 1.33 -7.03
N PRO A 239 9.57 1.73 -8.19
CA PRO A 239 8.51 2.73 -8.24
C PRO A 239 7.32 2.40 -7.35
N PHE A 240 6.73 3.43 -6.76
CA PHE A 240 5.52 3.39 -5.94
C PHE A 240 4.87 4.78 -5.87
N CYS A 241 3.58 4.80 -5.54
CA CYS A 241 2.80 5.97 -5.17
C CYS A 241 2.52 5.95 -3.66
N SER A 242 2.52 7.12 -3.02
CA SER A 242 2.17 7.28 -1.62
C SER A 242 1.33 8.53 -1.40
N GLY A 243 0.05 8.35 -1.09
CA GLY A 243 -0.82 9.40 -0.54
C GLY A 243 -0.48 9.64 0.93
N ILE A 244 0.22 10.73 1.23
CA ILE A 244 0.56 11.12 2.60
C ILE A 244 -0.67 11.73 3.28
N GLY A 245 -1.44 12.51 2.55
CA GLY A 245 -2.67 13.11 3.01
C GLY A 245 -3.21 14.11 1.99
N PRO A 246 -4.34 14.76 2.28
CA PRO A 246 -4.91 15.76 1.38
C PRO A 246 -3.90 16.86 1.06
N GLY A 247 -3.57 17.02 -0.23
CA GLY A 247 -2.58 17.99 -0.68
C GLY A 247 -1.13 17.49 -0.72
N ASP A 248 -0.85 16.21 -0.45
CA ASP A 248 0.49 15.62 -0.56
C ASP A 248 0.41 14.16 -1.05
N THR A 249 0.46 13.98 -2.36
CA THR A 249 0.53 12.69 -3.05
C THR A 249 1.85 12.58 -3.81
N ARG A 250 2.65 11.56 -3.51
CA ARG A 250 4.02 11.44 -4.03
C ARG A 250 4.16 10.25 -4.95
N LEU A 251 4.74 10.50 -6.12
CA LEU A 251 5.07 9.51 -7.12
C LEU A 251 6.57 9.24 -7.07
N THR A 252 6.97 8.01 -7.39
CA THR A 252 8.37 7.69 -7.61
C THR A 252 8.55 6.90 -8.90
N THR A 253 9.74 6.97 -9.47
CA THR A 253 10.09 6.23 -10.68
C THR A 253 11.55 5.79 -10.62
N ARG A 254 11.99 5.03 -11.63
CA ARG A 254 13.41 4.87 -11.95
C ARG A 254 13.61 5.13 -13.43
N TYR A 255 14.75 5.71 -13.78
CA TYR A 255 15.09 5.94 -15.18
C TYR A 255 16.16 4.96 -15.65
N ASN A 256 16.06 4.60 -16.93
CA ASN A 256 17.10 3.86 -17.63
C ASN A 256 17.48 4.65 -18.89
N PRO A 257 18.75 5.09 -19.04
CA PRO A 257 19.18 5.85 -20.21
C PRO A 257 19.13 5.05 -21.53
N HIS A 258 18.94 3.73 -21.46
CA HIS A 258 18.87 2.81 -22.59
C HIS A 258 17.58 1.97 -22.60
N ASP A 259 16.56 2.40 -21.87
CA ASP A 259 15.21 1.84 -21.94
C ASP A 259 14.19 2.92 -21.59
N PHE A 260 13.61 3.53 -22.62
CA PHE A 260 12.59 4.57 -22.45
C PHE A 260 11.35 4.04 -21.72
N GLY A 261 10.99 2.78 -21.94
CA GLY A 261 9.77 2.18 -21.40
C GLY A 261 9.81 2.03 -19.88
N ASP A 262 10.97 1.73 -19.30
CA ASP A 262 11.15 1.50 -17.86
C ASP A 262 10.71 2.72 -17.04
N GLY A 263 11.23 3.91 -17.37
CA GLY A 263 10.84 5.14 -16.69
C GLY A 263 9.47 5.66 -17.10
N PHE A 264 9.20 5.73 -18.41
CA PHE A 264 7.97 6.36 -18.90
C PHE A 264 6.70 5.66 -18.41
N PHE A 265 6.59 4.34 -18.60
CA PHE A 265 5.39 3.62 -18.17
C PHE A 265 5.30 3.46 -16.65
N SER A 266 6.44 3.45 -15.94
CA SER A 266 6.46 3.55 -14.48
C SER A 266 5.81 4.84 -14.01
N ILE A 267 6.19 5.99 -14.59
CA ILE A 267 5.61 7.29 -14.23
C ILE A 267 4.10 7.29 -14.47
N LEU A 268 3.63 6.76 -15.61
CA LEU A 268 2.20 6.70 -15.91
C LEU A 268 1.44 5.75 -14.96
N HIS A 269 2.05 4.62 -14.60
CA HIS A 269 1.47 3.68 -13.65
C HIS A 269 1.25 4.34 -12.28
N GLU A 270 2.30 4.94 -11.72
CA GLU A 270 2.18 5.60 -10.42
C GLU A 270 1.27 6.83 -10.48
N ALA A 271 1.27 7.57 -11.59
CA ALA A 271 0.34 8.67 -11.78
C ALA A 271 -1.13 8.21 -11.78
N GLY A 272 -1.43 6.99 -12.24
CA GLY A 272 -2.77 6.41 -12.14
C GLY A 272 -3.23 6.29 -10.69
N HIS A 273 -2.37 5.76 -9.81
CA HIS A 273 -2.62 5.72 -8.36
C HIS A 273 -2.71 7.13 -7.77
N GLY A 274 -1.81 8.02 -8.18
CA GLY A 274 -1.79 9.39 -7.68
C GLY A 274 -3.04 10.21 -8.04
N LEU A 275 -3.60 10.00 -9.23
CA LEU A 275 -4.87 10.60 -9.64
C LEU A 275 -6.05 10.06 -8.82
N TYR A 276 -6.04 8.77 -8.47
CA TYR A 276 -7.03 8.21 -7.57
C TYR A 276 -6.94 8.81 -6.17
N ASP A 277 -5.73 8.98 -5.64
CA ASP A 277 -5.51 9.61 -4.32
C ASP A 277 -5.81 11.12 -4.29
N GLN A 278 -5.72 11.82 -5.42
CA GLN A 278 -6.01 13.25 -5.53
C GLN A 278 -7.51 13.56 -5.78
N GLY A 279 -8.31 12.58 -6.18
CA GLY A 279 -9.74 12.72 -6.49
C GLY A 279 -10.65 12.66 -5.27
#